data_AF-A0ABD2M3I0-F1
#
_entry.id   AF-A0ABD2M3I0-F1
#
_cell.length_a   1.000
_cell.length_b   1.000
_cell.length_c   1.000
_cell.angle_alpha   90.00
_cell.angle_beta   90.00
_cell.angle_gamma   90.00
#
_symmetry.space_group_name_H-M   'P 1'
#
loop_
_entity.id
_entity.type
_entity.pdbx_description
1 polymer ?
#
loop_
_entity_poly.entity_id
_entity_poly.type
_entity_poly.pdbx_seq_one_letter_code
_entity_poly.pdbx_strand_id
1 'polypeptide(L)'
;MWPLLKDGIRTTILRPGDLRRLRRFGYSSILSDRPSLRFVFSNRDVFPELPPDDSADAMAGQAIAKWLCSPRPDCVPKVLKCCIEFNEEEWPSQINGLITAFSTASSRVNFIVVICNSSDYYDFIVPFDLTNELTGERLTLKSAKNNQKFADSLSDFAR
;
A
#
# COMPACT_ATOMS: atom_id res chain seq x y z
N MET A 1 -3.27 12.58 -22.22
CA MET A 1 -4.51 12.07 -21.61
C MET A 1 -4.46 10.55 -21.58
N TRP A 2 -4.39 9.94 -20.39
CA TRP A 2 -4.60 8.50 -20.22
C TRP A 2 -6.11 8.22 -20.26
N PRO A 3 -6.68 7.64 -21.33
CA PRO A 3 -8.14 7.57 -21.49
C PRO A 3 -8.80 6.46 -20.66
N LEU A 4 -8.02 5.63 -19.97
CA LEU A 4 -8.51 4.38 -19.39
C LEU A 4 -8.80 4.47 -17.89
N LEU A 5 -8.54 5.62 -17.26
CA LEU A 5 -8.96 5.85 -15.89
C LEU A 5 -9.98 7.00 -15.82
N LYS A 6 -11.23 6.66 -16.15
CA LYS A 6 -12.40 7.52 -15.97
C LYS A 6 -12.50 7.94 -14.49
N ASP A 7 -12.96 9.16 -14.24
CA ASP A 7 -13.25 9.61 -12.88
C ASP A 7 -14.20 8.61 -12.19
N GLY A 8 -13.89 8.26 -10.94
CA GLY A 8 -14.65 7.27 -10.16
C GLY A 8 -14.02 5.88 -10.07
N ILE A 9 -12.88 5.63 -10.72
CA ILE A 9 -12.15 4.38 -10.49
C ILE A 9 -11.53 4.38 -9.09
N ARG A 10 -12.05 3.47 -8.27
CA ARG A 10 -11.58 3.23 -6.91
C ARG A 10 -10.44 2.23 -6.85
N THR A 11 -10.18 1.51 -7.94
CA THR A 11 -9.28 0.34 -7.95
C THR A 11 -8.33 0.40 -9.14
N THR A 12 -7.02 0.27 -8.91
CA THR A 12 -6.03 0.10 -9.99
C THR A 12 -5.16 -1.13 -9.75
N ILE A 13 -4.69 -1.74 -10.83
CA ILE A 13 -3.71 -2.84 -10.81
C ILE A 13 -2.36 -2.24 -11.23
N LEU A 14 -1.35 -2.39 -10.39
CA LEU A 14 0.03 -2.00 -10.65
C LEU A 14 0.85 -3.25 -10.93
N ARG A 15 1.44 -3.33 -12.13
CA ARG A 15 2.45 -4.32 -12.50
C ARG A 15 3.86 -3.73 -12.42
N PRO A 16 4.91 -4.57 -12.41
CA PRO A 16 6.28 -4.09 -12.48
C PRO A 16 6.47 -3.21 -13.71
N GLY A 17 6.88 -1.97 -13.49
CA GLY A 17 7.12 -1.00 -14.55
C GLY A 17 5.92 -0.17 -15.01
N ASP A 18 4.69 -0.42 -14.52
CA ASP A 18 3.53 0.44 -14.85
C ASP A 18 3.78 1.87 -14.36
N LEU A 19 4.26 2.04 -13.12
CA LEU A 19 4.64 3.37 -12.59
C LEU A 19 5.81 4.00 -13.36
N ARG A 20 6.82 3.21 -13.75
CA ARG A 20 7.94 3.71 -14.56
C ARG A 20 7.46 4.18 -15.94
N ARG A 21 6.50 3.47 -16.55
CA ARG A 21 5.89 3.85 -17.82
C ARG A 21 5.06 5.12 -17.66
N LEU A 22 4.21 5.21 -16.64
CA LEU A 22 3.40 6.41 -16.37
C LEU A 22 4.27 7.65 -16.14
N ARG A 23 5.38 7.52 -15.40
CA ARG A 23 6.38 8.58 -15.21
C ARG A 23 7.04 9.04 -16.50
N ARG A 24 7.40 8.12 -17.42
CA ARG A 24 7.94 8.48 -18.75
C ARG A 24 7.01 9.38 -19.55
N PHE A 25 5.70 9.31 -19.29
CA PHE A 25 4.71 10.16 -19.94
C PHE A 25 4.31 11.39 -19.11
N GLY A 26 5.07 11.72 -18.06
CA GLY A 26 4.83 12.88 -17.21
C GLY A 26 3.76 12.69 -16.14
N TYR A 27 3.36 11.45 -15.83
CA TYR A 27 2.35 11.15 -14.82
C TYR A 27 2.98 10.63 -13.52
N SER A 28 3.84 11.45 -12.89
CA SER A 28 4.61 11.06 -11.69
C SER A 28 3.77 10.95 -10.42
N SER A 29 2.79 11.84 -10.25
CA SER A 29 1.92 11.96 -9.08
C SER A 29 0.57 11.24 -9.23
N ILE A 30 0.41 10.35 -10.23
CA ILE A 30 -0.90 9.79 -10.60
C ILE A 30 -1.62 9.04 -9.47
N LEU A 31 -0.89 8.47 -8.51
CA LEU A 31 -1.50 7.84 -7.32
C LEU A 31 -1.98 8.90 -6.31
N SER A 32 -1.14 9.90 -6.02
CA SER A 32 -1.39 10.97 -5.05
C SER A 32 -2.48 11.94 -5.51
N ASP A 33 -2.51 12.26 -6.81
CA ASP A 33 -3.44 13.24 -7.41
C ASP A 33 -4.87 12.72 -7.56
N ARG A 34 -5.14 11.48 -7.14
CA ARG A 34 -6.43 10.81 -7.33
C ARG A 34 -7.14 10.61 -5.98
N PRO A 35 -7.99 11.56 -5.55
CA PRO A 35 -8.71 11.45 -4.26
C PRO A 35 -9.72 10.28 -4.22
N SER A 36 -10.20 9.81 -5.39
CA SER A 36 -11.09 8.66 -5.50
C SER A 36 -10.38 7.30 -5.45
N LEU A 37 -9.05 7.26 -5.60
CA LEU A 37 -8.30 6.01 -5.60
C LEU A 37 -8.23 5.45 -4.18
N ARG A 38 -8.86 4.30 -3.97
CA ARG A 38 -8.99 3.66 -2.65
C ARG A 38 -8.23 2.35 -2.58
N PHE A 39 -8.17 1.61 -3.68
CA PHE A 39 -7.63 0.26 -3.73
C PHE A 39 -6.53 0.17 -4.78
N VAL A 40 -5.36 -0.34 -4.38
CA VAL A 40 -4.26 -0.65 -5.29
C VAL A 40 -3.97 -2.13 -5.17
N PHE A 41 -3.99 -2.85 -6.28
CA PHE A 41 -3.48 -4.20 -6.38
C PHE A 41 -2.08 -4.16 -6.97
N SER A 42 -1.07 -4.41 -6.16
CA SER A 42 0.31 -4.60 -6.58
C SER A 42 0.54 -6.07 -6.94
N ASN A 43 0.82 -6.34 -8.20
CA ASN A 43 1.16 -7.66 -8.71
C ASN A 43 2.67 -7.73 -8.94
N ARG A 44 3.35 -8.71 -8.33
CA ARG A 44 4.81 -8.94 -8.39
C ARG A 44 5.63 -7.75 -7.87
N ASP A 45 5.97 -7.79 -6.59
CA ASP A 45 7.16 -7.12 -6.03
C ASP A 45 7.13 -5.58 -5.94
N VAL A 46 5.96 -4.94 -5.93
CA VAL A 46 5.88 -3.53 -5.52
C VAL A 46 5.34 -3.42 -4.10
N PHE A 47 6.23 -3.21 -3.13
CA PHE A 47 5.94 -2.98 -1.72
C PHE A 47 6.24 -1.53 -1.33
N PRO A 48 5.55 -0.92 -0.33
CA PRO A 48 5.87 0.43 0.13
C PRO A 48 7.33 0.56 0.57
N GLU A 49 7.99 1.63 0.12
CA GLU A 49 9.40 1.91 0.41
C GLU A 49 9.53 3.33 0.99
N LEU A 50 10.49 3.53 1.88
CA LEU A 50 10.75 4.82 2.52
C LEU A 50 12.06 5.44 2.03
N PRO A 51 12.17 6.78 2.03
CA PRO A 51 11.13 7.75 2.38
C PRO A 51 10.01 7.82 1.32
N PRO A 52 8.77 8.23 1.69
CA PRO A 52 7.68 8.36 0.74
C PRO A 52 8.00 9.44 -0.30
N ASP A 53 7.98 9.09 -1.58
CA ASP A 53 8.25 10.03 -2.68
C ASP A 53 7.49 9.63 -3.97
N ASP A 54 7.02 10.61 -4.71
CA ASP A 54 6.37 10.43 -6.02
C ASP A 54 6.99 11.31 -7.11
N SER A 55 8.20 11.82 -6.86
CA SER A 55 9.00 12.53 -7.86
C SER A 55 9.29 11.64 -9.09
N ALA A 56 9.80 12.27 -10.15
CA ALA A 56 10.13 11.56 -11.39
C ALA A 56 11.18 10.45 -11.17
N ASP A 57 12.08 10.65 -10.19
CA ASP A 57 13.19 9.75 -9.87
C ASP A 57 12.86 8.75 -8.76
N ALA A 58 11.74 8.92 -8.07
CA ALA A 58 11.30 8.03 -7.00
C ALA A 58 11.14 6.59 -7.49
N MET A 59 11.28 5.60 -6.60
CA MET A 59 10.98 4.21 -6.91
C MET A 59 9.47 3.92 -6.84
N ALA A 60 9.05 2.76 -7.35
CA ALA A 60 7.65 2.37 -7.35
C ALA A 60 7.11 2.22 -5.91
N GLY A 61 7.91 1.65 -5.01
CA GLY A 61 7.58 1.51 -3.60
C GLY A 61 7.43 2.85 -2.87
N GLN A 62 8.29 3.82 -3.18
CA GLN A 62 8.22 5.17 -2.60
C GLN A 62 6.91 5.88 -2.98
N ALA A 63 6.44 5.71 -4.22
CA ALA A 63 5.19 6.33 -4.66
C ALA A 63 3.97 5.67 -4.02
N ILE A 64 4.01 4.35 -3.81
CA ILE A 64 2.98 3.64 -3.04
C ILE A 64 2.98 4.11 -1.59
N ALA A 65 4.16 4.26 -0.96
CA ALA A 65 4.25 4.77 0.40
C ALA A 65 3.67 6.18 0.50
N LYS A 66 3.99 7.07 -0.44
CA LYS A 66 3.45 8.43 -0.46
C LYS A 66 1.94 8.44 -0.65
N TRP A 67 1.43 7.58 -1.53
CA TRP A 67 -0.02 7.40 -1.67
C TRP A 67 -0.65 6.89 -0.38
N LEU A 68 -0.11 5.86 0.28
CA LEU A 68 -0.66 5.33 1.54
C LEU A 68 -0.69 6.38 2.65
N CYS A 69 0.38 7.14 2.80
CA CYS A 69 0.53 8.17 3.83
C CYS A 69 -0.24 9.46 3.53
N SER A 70 -0.76 9.64 2.31
CA SER A 70 -1.57 10.81 1.99
C SER A 70 -2.97 10.66 2.60
N PRO A 71 -3.47 11.64 3.38
CA PRO A 71 -4.81 11.56 3.97
C PRO A 71 -5.89 11.55 2.89
N ARG A 72 -7.06 10.96 3.21
CA ARG A 72 -8.25 11.03 2.35
C ARG A 72 -9.33 11.90 2.99
N PRO A 73 -10.05 12.72 2.20
CA PRO A 73 -11.13 13.56 2.73
C PRO A 73 -12.31 12.78 3.31
N ASP A 74 -12.55 11.56 2.81
CA ASP A 74 -13.69 10.71 3.22
C ASP A 74 -13.41 9.87 4.47
N CYS A 75 -12.21 9.96 5.06
CA CYS A 75 -11.76 9.15 6.22
C CYS A 75 -11.79 7.63 6.01
N VAL A 76 -12.05 7.18 4.78
CA VAL A 76 -12.16 5.76 4.45
C VAL A 76 -10.76 5.19 4.16
N PRO A 77 -10.41 4.00 4.68
CA PRO A 77 -9.07 3.45 4.52
C PRO A 77 -8.69 3.23 3.06
N LYS A 78 -7.44 3.61 2.72
CA LYS A 78 -6.76 3.11 1.51
C LYS A 78 -6.45 1.63 1.70
N VAL A 79 -6.55 0.84 0.65
CA VAL A 79 -6.26 -0.58 0.69
C VAL A 79 -5.21 -0.90 -0.35
N LEU A 80 -4.05 -1.34 0.09
CA LEU A 80 -3.02 -1.88 -0.77
C LEU A 80 -3.04 -3.40 -0.64
N LYS A 81 -3.22 -4.11 -1.74
CA LYS A 81 -3.04 -5.56 -1.80
C LYS A 81 -1.79 -5.88 -2.59
N CYS A 82 -0.78 -6.46 -1.94
CA CYS A 82 0.49 -6.84 -2.54
C CYS A 82 0.59 -8.36 -2.67
N CYS A 83 0.88 -8.84 -3.88
CA CYS A 83 1.41 -10.18 -4.09
C CYS A 83 2.92 -10.07 -4.27
N ILE A 84 3.68 -10.45 -3.25
CA ILE A 84 5.15 -10.36 -3.23
C ILE A 84 5.77 -11.75 -3.25
N GLU A 85 6.87 -11.90 -3.98
CA GLU A 85 7.78 -13.02 -3.78
C GLU A 85 8.70 -12.65 -2.61
N PHE A 86 8.76 -13.51 -1.58
CA PHE A 86 9.51 -13.20 -0.36
C PHE A 86 11.01 -13.31 -0.61
N ASN A 87 11.73 -12.22 -0.39
CA ASN A 87 13.17 -12.23 -0.13
C ASN A 87 13.38 -12.07 1.39
N GLU A 88 13.96 -13.09 2.03
CA GLU A 88 14.22 -13.11 3.48
C GLU A 88 15.15 -11.97 3.93
N GLU A 89 16.02 -11.47 3.05
CA GLU A 89 16.97 -10.41 3.38
C GLU A 89 16.32 -9.02 3.44
N GLU A 90 15.35 -8.73 2.57
CA GLU A 90 14.78 -7.39 2.42
C GLU A 90 13.52 -7.16 3.26
N TRP A 91 12.76 -8.23 3.53
CA TRP A 91 11.47 -8.16 4.21
C TRP A 91 11.54 -7.49 5.59
N PRO A 92 12.49 -7.83 6.49
CA PRO A 92 12.58 -7.20 7.79
C PRO A 92 12.80 -5.68 7.68
N SER A 93 13.65 -5.26 6.74
CA SER A 93 13.96 -3.84 6.51
C SER A 93 12.76 -3.07 5.97
N GLN A 94 11.99 -3.65 5.04
CA GLN A 94 10.79 -3.01 4.48
C GLN A 94 9.68 -2.85 5.53
N ILE A 95 9.41 -3.88 6.32
CA ILE A 95 8.42 -3.81 7.41
C ILE A 95 8.86 -2.85 8.51
N ASN A 96 10.13 -2.90 8.92
CA ASN A 96 10.65 -1.99 9.93
C ASN A 96 10.60 -0.53 9.45
N GLY A 97 10.83 -0.30 8.15
CA GLY A 97 10.57 0.97 7.50
C GLY A 97 9.13 1.41 7.75
N LEU A 98 8.15 0.63 7.31
CA LEU A 98 6.73 0.96 7.46
C LEU A 98 6.33 1.26 8.92
N ILE A 99 6.81 0.45 9.87
CA ILE A 99 6.61 0.66 11.30
C ILE A 99 7.19 2.02 11.74
N THR A 100 8.42 2.33 11.33
CA THR A 100 9.09 3.59 11.68
C THR A 100 8.35 4.80 11.11
N ALA A 101 7.93 4.75 9.85
CA ALA A 101 7.14 5.83 9.25
C ALA A 101 5.79 6.01 9.94
N PHE A 102 5.13 4.91 10.31
CA PHE A 102 3.89 4.97 11.05
C PHE A 102 4.08 5.61 12.43
N SER A 103 5.09 5.20 13.20
CA SER A 103 5.34 5.73 14.54
C SER A 103 5.76 7.21 14.56
N THR A 104 6.38 7.70 13.49
CA THR A 104 6.84 9.09 13.37
C THR A 104 5.86 10.01 12.64
N ALA A 105 4.77 9.47 12.09
CA ALA A 105 3.76 10.26 11.41
C ALA A 105 3.05 11.22 12.38
N SER A 106 3.01 12.50 12.03
CA SER A 106 2.31 13.56 12.77
C SER A 106 0.89 13.82 12.25
N SER A 107 0.55 13.24 11.10
CA SER A 107 -0.74 13.34 10.45
C SER A 107 -1.46 12.01 10.47
N ARG A 108 -2.78 12.04 10.64
CA ARG A 108 -3.61 10.84 10.62
C ARG A 108 -3.57 10.14 9.25
N VAL A 109 -3.26 8.85 9.26
CA VAL A 109 -3.20 8.00 8.06
C VAL A 109 -4.05 6.75 8.28
N ASN A 110 -5.02 6.53 7.39
CA ASN A 110 -5.91 5.38 7.46
C ASN A 110 -5.71 4.49 6.23
N PHE A 111 -5.00 3.38 6.42
CA PHE A 111 -4.78 2.40 5.35
C PHE A 111 -4.71 0.95 5.85
N ILE A 112 -4.91 0.02 4.93
CA ILE A 112 -4.85 -1.42 5.11
C ILE A 112 -3.88 -1.97 4.08
N VAL A 113 -2.84 -2.69 4.53
CA VAL A 113 -1.94 -3.44 3.64
C VAL A 113 -2.27 -4.93 3.75
N VAL A 114 -2.54 -5.56 2.62
CA VAL A 114 -2.91 -6.96 2.47
C VAL A 114 -1.79 -7.64 1.74
N ILE A 115 -1.10 -8.57 2.39
CA ILE A 115 0.01 -9.29 1.80
C ILE A 115 -0.47 -10.70 1.44
N CYS A 116 -0.43 -11.02 0.16
CA CYS A 116 -0.75 -12.35 -0.36
C CYS A 116 0.56 -13.02 -0.78
N ASN A 117 0.97 -14.07 -0.07
CA ASN A 117 2.07 -14.92 -0.51
C ASN A 117 1.55 -16.01 -1.45
N SER A 118 2.30 -16.34 -2.50
CA SER A 118 2.06 -17.55 -3.31
C SER A 118 2.82 -18.78 -2.80
N SER A 119 3.74 -18.62 -1.85
CA SER A 119 4.54 -19.72 -1.29
C SER A 119 4.18 -20.05 0.16
N ASP A 120 4.50 -21.27 0.58
CA ASP A 120 4.25 -21.81 1.93
C ASP A 120 5.10 -21.17 3.04
N TYR A 121 5.82 -20.08 2.75
CA TYR A 121 6.69 -19.33 3.69
C TYR A 121 5.88 -18.41 4.64
N TYR A 122 4.85 -18.96 5.30
CA TYR A 122 4.03 -18.22 6.26
C TYR A 122 4.73 -17.96 7.60
N ASP A 123 5.82 -18.66 7.90
CA ASP A 123 6.40 -18.72 9.24
C ASP A 123 7.26 -17.50 9.61
N PHE A 124 7.61 -16.64 8.63
CA PHE A 124 8.47 -15.48 8.85
C PHE A 124 7.72 -14.19 9.17
N ILE A 125 6.39 -14.17 9.00
CA ILE A 125 5.58 -12.97 9.23
C ILE A 125 5.09 -12.96 10.67
N VAL A 126 5.81 -12.25 11.54
CA VAL A 126 5.40 -12.03 12.93
C VAL A 126 4.28 -10.99 12.99
N PRO A 127 3.07 -11.34 13.47
CA PRO A 127 2.01 -10.36 13.70
C PRO A 127 2.46 -9.31 14.70
N PHE A 128 2.09 -8.06 14.48
CA PHE A 128 2.35 -6.98 15.42
C PHE A 128 1.15 -6.06 15.54
N ASP A 129 1.12 -5.32 16.63
CA ASP A 129 0.06 -4.38 16.94
C ASP A 129 0.65 -3.15 17.61
N LEU A 130 0.58 -2.02 16.93
CA LEU A 130 1.26 -0.79 17.31
C LEU A 130 0.26 0.35 17.37
N THR A 131 0.45 1.26 18.32
CA THR A 131 -0.29 2.51 18.41
C THR A 131 0.68 3.66 18.19
N ASN A 132 0.35 4.59 17.29
CA ASN A 132 1.07 5.84 17.16
C ASN A 132 0.65 6.76 18.31
N GLU A 133 1.61 7.17 19.15
CA GLU A 133 1.35 7.99 20.35
C GLU A 133 0.93 9.43 20.03
N LEU A 134 1.31 9.96 18.87
CA LEU A 134 0.99 11.31 18.42
C LEU A 134 -0.42 11.41 17.84
N THR A 135 -0.83 10.41 17.05
CA THR A 135 -2.13 10.44 16.36
C THR A 135 -3.22 9.63 17.08
N GLY A 136 -2.81 8.71 17.96
CA GLY A 136 -3.68 7.72 18.61
C GLY A 136 -4.14 6.60 17.68
N GLU A 137 -3.61 6.51 16.46
CA GLU A 137 -3.99 5.50 15.47
C GLU A 137 -3.30 4.16 15.73
N ARG A 138 -3.87 3.08 15.18
CA ARG A 138 -3.38 1.70 15.38
C ARG A 138 -2.96 1.08 14.06
N LEU A 139 -1.74 0.54 13.99
CA LEU A 139 -1.23 -0.26 12.89
C LEU A 139 -1.10 -1.71 13.34
N THR A 140 -1.81 -2.62 12.68
CA THR A 140 -1.77 -4.05 13.01
C THR A 140 -1.44 -4.87 11.78
N LEU A 141 -0.53 -5.85 11.93
CA LEU A 141 -0.28 -6.89 10.94
C LEU A 141 -0.95 -8.19 11.40
N LYS A 142 -1.81 -8.77 10.54
CA LYS A 142 -2.51 -10.03 10.82
C LYS A 142 -2.35 -10.99 9.65
N SER A 143 -2.05 -12.25 9.97
CA SER A 143 -2.08 -13.33 8.98
C SER A 143 -3.52 -13.74 8.69
N ALA A 144 -3.91 -13.76 7.41
CA ALA A 144 -5.18 -14.30 6.98
C ALA A 144 -4.96 -15.70 6.37
N LYS A 145 -5.30 -16.75 7.12
CA LYS A 145 -5.06 -18.16 6.75
C LYS A 145 -5.83 -18.65 5.51
N ASN A 146 -6.52 -17.80 4.73
CA ASN A 146 -7.18 -18.20 3.49
C ASN A 146 -7.61 -16.99 2.63
N ASN A 147 -7.26 -17.02 1.33
CA ASN A 147 -7.64 -15.99 0.36
C ASN A 147 -9.17 -15.81 0.20
N GLN A 148 -9.97 -16.87 0.42
CA GLN A 148 -11.43 -16.82 0.30
C GLN A 148 -12.09 -16.00 1.42
N LYS A 149 -11.66 -16.21 2.68
CA LYS A 149 -12.17 -15.45 3.84
C LYS A 149 -11.78 -13.97 3.81
N PHE A 150 -10.66 -13.64 3.15
CA PHE A 150 -10.21 -12.25 3.03
C PHE A 150 -11.07 -11.46 2.03
N ALA A 151 -11.52 -12.09 0.94
CA ALA A 151 -12.47 -11.50 0.00
C ALA A 151 -13.80 -11.18 0.70
N ASP A 152 -14.29 -12.09 1.54
CA ASP A 152 -15.51 -11.89 2.33
C ASP A 152 -15.35 -10.78 3.39
N SER A 153 -14.17 -10.63 3.97
CA SER A 153 -13.89 -9.58 4.97
C SER A 153 -13.67 -8.19 4.34
N LEU A 154 -13.16 -8.10 3.10
CA LEU A 154 -13.04 -6.83 2.38
C LEU A 154 -14.41 -6.23 2.00
N SER A 155 -15.44 -7.06 1.76
CA SER A 155 -16.82 -6.59 1.56
C SER A 155 -17.37 -5.87 2.80
N ASP A 156 -16.96 -6.26 3.99
CA ASP A 156 -17.40 -5.63 5.24
C ASP A 156 -16.72 -4.27 5.48
N PHE A 157 -15.49 -4.07 4.99
CA PHE A 157 -14.82 -2.76 4.99
C PHE A 157 -15.30 -1.83 3.86
N ALA A 158 -16.04 -2.36 2.87
CA ALA A 158 -16.52 -1.61 1.72
C ALA A 158 -17.94 -1.05 1.88
N ARG A 159 -18.63 -1.35 3.00
CA ARG A 159 -19.89 -0.72 3.40
C ARG A 159 -19.69 0.60 4.12
#